data_AF-A0AAV6H9U8-F1
#
_entry.id   AF-A0AAV6H9U8-F1
#
_cell.length_a   1.000
_cell.length_b   1.000
_cell.length_c   1.000
_cell.angle_alpha   90.00
_cell.angle_beta   90.00
_cell.angle_gamma   90.00
#
_symmetry.space_group_name_H-M   'P 1'
#
loop_
_entity.id
_entity.type
_entity.pdbx_description
1 polymer ?
#
loop_
_entity_poly.entity_id
_entity_poly.type
_entity_poly.pdbx_seq_one_letter_code
_entity_poly.pdbx_strand_id
1 'polypeptide(L)'
;MSAFVLFNGSKRVTLRPEDMTTEKLSVFQVQKESVYLTDDANVAIFPEENGSFFCLDLQDQGHYEVHGDRSGPVQDSNPAINPHLSALLSSAHMLPVLPPPVGSGRPLESKETMILTDSQGNEILDSEGTRGSWFWKQNSRKVFAVPENQLGHLQANKRKRLSRRDETASVIAEMEEVVEAAQELKEVTKVIKELSGASARSTVLVLAEPEVTTIRAAFGCLICKGLAVRPVLATCCRSIIGCQRCVRVWTQERPSCPKCRADAVESCSHEVAGLSEALAPFEKLFQ
;
A
#
# COMPACT_ATOMS: atom_id res chain seq x y z
N MET A 1 -14.58 11.87 22.29
CA MET A 1 -14.32 10.44 22.57
C MET A 1 -14.02 9.82 21.23
N SER A 2 -12.83 9.28 21.05
CA SER A 2 -12.47 8.62 19.81
C SER A 2 -13.32 7.35 19.65
N ALA A 3 -13.78 7.11 18.43
CA ALA A 3 -14.59 5.95 18.10
C ALA A 3 -14.28 5.54 16.67
N PHE A 4 -14.24 4.24 16.41
CA PHE A 4 -13.90 3.66 15.12
C PHE A 4 -15.09 2.93 14.55
N VAL A 5 -15.26 3.01 13.23
CA VAL A 5 -16.37 2.38 12.55
C VAL A 5 -15.86 1.18 11.77
N LEU A 6 -16.32 -0.01 12.15
CA LEU A 6 -15.92 -1.26 11.54
C LEU A 6 -17.07 -1.87 10.76
N PHE A 7 -16.80 -2.44 9.59
CA PHE A 7 -17.82 -3.07 8.76
C PHE A 7 -17.32 -4.32 8.04
N ASN A 8 -18.25 -5.20 7.67
CA ASN A 8 -18.00 -6.30 6.74
C ASN A 8 -19.31 -6.56 5.99
N GLY A 9 -19.31 -6.27 4.69
CA GLY A 9 -20.53 -6.26 3.88
C GLY A 9 -21.59 -5.32 4.45
N SER A 10 -22.75 -5.86 4.84
CA SER A 10 -23.86 -5.07 5.41
C SER A 10 -23.81 -4.90 6.92
N LYS A 11 -22.88 -5.58 7.63
CA LYS A 11 -22.73 -5.46 9.08
C LYS A 11 -21.83 -4.26 9.39
N ARG A 12 -22.22 -3.42 10.35
CA ARG A 12 -21.46 -2.25 10.79
C ARG A 12 -21.55 -2.10 12.31
N VAL A 13 -20.42 -1.82 12.95
CA VAL A 13 -20.30 -1.66 14.41
C VAL A 13 -19.39 -0.46 14.69
N THR A 14 -19.72 0.32 15.71
CA THR A 14 -18.85 1.40 16.20
C THR A 14 -18.22 0.95 17.52
N LEU A 15 -16.89 0.93 17.57
CA LEU A 15 -16.12 0.50 18.73
C LEU A 15 -15.31 1.66 19.30
N ARG A 16 -15.09 1.63 20.61
CA ARG A 16 -14.15 2.53 21.29
C ARG A 16 -12.74 1.93 21.22
N PRO A 17 -11.67 2.74 21.46
CA PRO A 17 -10.30 2.24 21.47
C PRO A 17 -10.10 1.03 22.38
N GLU A 18 -10.77 0.97 23.54
CA GLU A 18 -10.63 -0.11 24.51
C GLU A 18 -11.27 -1.43 24.03
N ASP A 19 -12.18 -1.37 23.06
CA ASP A 19 -12.89 -2.51 22.50
C ASP A 19 -12.30 -2.98 21.14
N MET A 20 -11.19 -2.38 20.70
CA MET A 20 -10.50 -2.76 19.45
C MET A 20 -9.68 -4.05 19.61
N THR A 21 -10.36 -5.17 19.84
CA THR A 21 -9.75 -6.50 19.98
C THR A 21 -10.41 -7.55 19.10
N THR A 22 -9.65 -8.56 18.70
CA THR A 22 -10.10 -9.71 17.89
C THR A 22 -11.32 -10.42 18.50
N GLU A 23 -11.43 -10.49 19.83
CA GLU A 23 -12.60 -11.08 20.50
C GLU A 23 -13.88 -10.30 20.21
N LYS A 24 -13.81 -8.96 20.20
CA LYS A 24 -14.95 -8.10 19.89
C LYS A 24 -15.30 -8.16 18.40
N LEU A 25 -14.31 -8.37 17.54
CA LEU A 25 -14.51 -8.52 16.10
C LEU A 25 -15.13 -9.86 15.69
N SER A 26 -15.23 -10.84 16.60
CA SER A 26 -15.96 -12.10 16.36
C SER A 26 -17.44 -11.90 15.98
N VAL A 27 -18.02 -10.73 16.26
CA VAL A 27 -19.38 -10.32 15.81
C VAL A 27 -19.53 -10.38 14.28
N PHE A 28 -18.42 -10.23 13.54
CA PHE A 28 -18.38 -10.37 12.09
C PHE A 28 -18.32 -11.82 11.61
N GLN A 29 -18.33 -12.81 12.51
CA GLN A 29 -18.21 -14.26 12.22
C GLN A 29 -16.89 -14.60 11.52
N VAL A 30 -15.81 -13.99 11.98
CA VAL A 30 -14.45 -14.14 11.49
C VAL A 30 -13.61 -14.86 12.56
N GLN A 31 -12.70 -15.72 12.15
CA GLN A 31 -11.80 -16.46 13.05
C GLN A 31 -10.74 -15.53 13.64
N LYS A 32 -10.44 -15.70 14.93
CA LYS A 32 -9.51 -14.82 15.65
C LYS A 32 -8.12 -14.81 15.00
N GLU A 33 -7.70 -15.95 14.48
CA GLU A 33 -6.35 -16.18 13.93
C GLU A 33 -6.14 -15.59 12.54
N SER A 34 -7.22 -15.26 11.81
CA SER A 34 -7.16 -14.71 10.45
C SER A 34 -7.76 -13.31 10.33
N VAL A 35 -8.12 -12.68 11.46
CA VAL A 35 -8.70 -11.35 11.47
C VAL A 35 -7.68 -10.25 11.18
N TYR A 36 -8.02 -9.36 10.25
CA TYR A 36 -7.31 -8.12 9.99
C TYR A 36 -8.28 -7.02 9.53
N LEU A 37 -7.84 -5.77 9.60
CA LEU A 37 -8.61 -4.62 9.14
C LEU A 37 -8.01 -4.04 7.87
N THR A 38 -8.82 -3.37 7.06
CA THR A 38 -8.32 -2.50 5.99
C THR A 38 -8.92 -1.11 6.09
N ASP A 39 -8.09 -0.09 5.91
CA ASP A 39 -8.54 1.31 5.82
C ASP A 39 -9.09 1.67 4.43
N ASP A 40 -9.47 2.93 4.22
CA ASP A 40 -9.95 3.45 2.93
C ASP A 40 -8.90 3.37 1.80
N ALA A 41 -7.61 3.24 2.15
CA ALA A 41 -6.52 3.03 1.21
C ALA A 41 -6.25 1.53 0.93
N ASN A 42 -7.06 0.62 1.49
CA ASN A 42 -6.90 -0.84 1.46
C ASN A 42 -5.58 -1.31 2.08
N VAL A 43 -5.03 -0.56 3.04
CA VAL A 43 -3.85 -0.96 3.82
C VAL A 43 -4.29 -1.93 4.90
N ALA A 44 -3.70 -3.12 4.91
CA ALA A 44 -3.99 -4.14 5.91
C ALA A 44 -3.33 -3.80 7.26
N ILE A 45 -4.15 -3.79 8.31
CA ILE A 45 -3.76 -3.57 9.70
C ILE A 45 -4.01 -4.87 10.46
N PHE A 46 -2.95 -5.42 11.04
CA PHE A 46 -3.01 -6.70 11.75
C PHE A 46 -3.04 -6.47 13.27
N PRO A 47 -3.74 -7.33 14.03
CA PRO A 47 -3.69 -7.26 15.48
C PRO A 47 -2.30 -7.64 16.00
N GLU A 48 -1.96 -7.14 17.20
CA GLU A 48 -0.78 -7.57 17.95
C GLU A 48 -0.92 -9.03 18.45
N GLU A 49 0.16 -9.61 18.98
CA GLU A 49 0.16 -10.98 19.54
C GLU A 49 -0.88 -11.18 20.65
N ASN A 50 -1.24 -10.11 21.37
CA ASN A 50 -2.27 -10.12 22.41
C ASN A 50 -3.71 -10.06 21.85
N GLY A 51 -3.89 -9.93 20.52
CA GLY A 51 -5.18 -9.83 19.85
C GLY A 51 -5.81 -8.43 19.86
N SER A 52 -5.09 -7.38 20.25
CA SER A 52 -5.54 -5.98 20.20
C SER A 52 -5.03 -5.26 18.97
N PHE A 53 -5.75 -4.24 18.51
CA PHE A 53 -5.31 -3.36 17.42
C PHE A 53 -4.71 -2.09 17.98
N PHE A 54 -3.53 -1.74 17.49
CA PHE A 54 -2.83 -0.54 17.93
C PHE A 54 -3.55 0.72 17.40
N CYS A 55 -4.22 1.44 18.30
CA CYS A 55 -5.08 2.56 17.90
C CYS A 55 -4.32 3.78 17.36
N LEU A 56 -2.99 3.84 17.50
CA LEU A 56 -2.18 4.89 16.87
C LEU A 56 -2.05 4.70 15.35
N ASP A 57 -2.28 3.48 14.85
CA ASP A 57 -2.33 3.19 13.41
C ASP A 57 -3.72 3.51 12.82
N LEU A 58 -4.67 3.92 13.68
CA LEU A 58 -6.04 4.23 13.30
C LEU A 58 -6.31 5.72 13.39
N GLN A 59 -6.90 6.27 12.33
CA GLN A 59 -7.46 7.61 12.31
C GLN A 59 -8.72 7.68 13.16
N ASP A 60 -8.86 8.76 13.95
CA ASP A 60 -10.06 9.02 14.76
C ASP A 60 -11.28 9.16 13.84
N GLN A 61 -12.38 8.48 14.19
CA GLN A 61 -13.59 8.36 13.36
C GLN A 61 -13.38 7.68 11.99
N GLY A 62 -12.27 6.97 11.81
CA GLY A 62 -11.96 6.20 10.61
C GLY A 62 -12.93 5.03 10.37
N HIS A 63 -13.04 4.64 9.10
CA HIS A 63 -13.83 3.50 8.64
C HIS A 63 -12.91 2.36 8.26
N TYR A 64 -13.16 1.17 8.79
CA TYR A 64 -12.31 0.00 8.58
C TYR A 64 -13.15 -1.21 8.17
N GLU A 65 -12.73 -1.88 7.12
CA GLU A 65 -13.34 -3.16 6.73
C GLU A 65 -12.67 -4.31 7.49
N VAL A 66 -13.47 -5.20 8.06
CA VAL A 66 -13.00 -6.37 8.82
C VAL A 66 -12.93 -7.57 7.89
N HIS A 67 -11.77 -8.18 7.79
CA HIS A 67 -11.51 -9.37 7.01
C HIS A 67 -11.11 -10.54 7.89
N GLY A 68 -11.28 -11.76 7.39
CA GLY A 68 -10.86 -13.00 8.05
C GLY A 68 -11.65 -14.21 7.56
N ASP A 69 -11.15 -15.40 7.86
CA ASP A 69 -11.84 -16.65 7.53
C ASP A 69 -13.14 -16.74 8.31
N ARG A 70 -14.19 -17.23 7.66
CA ARG A 70 -15.49 -17.34 8.31
C ARG A 70 -15.47 -18.42 9.40
N SER A 71 -15.98 -18.09 10.58
CA SER A 71 -16.21 -19.05 11.66
C SER A 71 -17.55 -19.78 11.42
N GLY A 72 -17.53 -20.81 10.57
CA GLY A 72 -18.70 -21.66 10.30
C GLY A 72 -18.44 -22.70 9.20
N PRO A 73 -19.23 -23.79 9.10
CA PRO A 73 -19.10 -24.73 7.99
C PRO A 73 -19.32 -24.00 6.66
N VAL A 74 -18.41 -24.21 5.72
CA VAL A 74 -18.45 -23.67 4.36
C VAL A 74 -19.78 -24.06 3.72
N GLN A 75 -20.74 -23.13 3.71
CA GLN A 75 -21.89 -23.23 2.83
C GLN A 75 -21.45 -22.62 1.50
N ASP A 76 -21.27 -23.48 0.50
CA ASP A 76 -21.17 -23.11 -0.91
C ASP A 76 -22.32 -22.16 -1.25
N SER A 77 -22.00 -20.88 -1.32
CA SER A 77 -22.91 -19.88 -1.86
C SER A 77 -22.76 -19.93 -3.38
N ASN A 78 -23.55 -20.80 -4.00
CA ASN A 78 -23.92 -20.69 -5.41
C ASN A 78 -24.41 -19.27 -5.69
N PRO A 79 -23.85 -18.53 -6.65
CA PRO A 79 -24.43 -17.26 -7.06
C PRO A 79 -25.65 -17.54 -7.94
N ALA A 80 -26.84 -17.40 -7.35
CA ALA A 80 -28.10 -17.34 -8.06
C ALA A 80 -28.29 -15.97 -8.73
N ILE A 81 -28.32 -15.96 -10.06
CA ILE A 81 -28.90 -14.94 -10.95
C ILE A 81 -29.54 -15.78 -12.07
N ASN A 82 -30.83 -15.82 -12.40
CA ASN A 82 -32.00 -14.95 -12.26
C ASN A 82 -33.28 -15.81 -12.43
N PRO A 83 -34.47 -15.40 -11.94
CA PRO A 83 -35.73 -16.08 -12.19
C PRO A 83 -36.49 -15.45 -13.37
N HIS A 84 -36.60 -16.16 -14.50
CA HIS A 84 -37.72 -15.96 -15.43
C HIS A 84 -37.90 -17.20 -16.31
N LEU A 85 -39.16 -17.51 -16.61
CA LEU A 85 -39.68 -18.62 -17.44
C LEU A 85 -40.03 -19.92 -16.70
N SER A 86 -41.18 -19.82 -16.03
CA SER A 86 -42.33 -20.74 -16.10
C SER A 86 -42.18 -22.06 -16.89
N ALA A 87 -42.56 -23.12 -16.17
CA ALA A 87 -43.42 -24.22 -16.61
C ALA A 87 -42.85 -25.16 -17.69
N LEU A 88 -42.84 -26.46 -17.38
CA LEU A 88 -43.84 -27.43 -17.86
C LEU A 88 -43.57 -28.80 -17.21
N LEU A 89 -44.63 -29.38 -16.63
CA LEU A 89 -45.06 -30.79 -16.75
C LEU A 89 -44.02 -31.90 -16.47
N SER A 90 -44.30 -32.98 -15.76
CA SER A 90 -45.46 -33.49 -15.05
C SER A 90 -45.00 -34.80 -14.39
N SER A 91 -45.57 -35.10 -13.24
CA SER A 91 -45.92 -36.43 -12.73
C SER A 91 -45.48 -37.66 -13.55
N ALA A 92 -44.82 -38.63 -12.90
CA ALA A 92 -45.50 -39.86 -12.48
C ALA A 92 -44.55 -40.97 -11.98
N HIS A 93 -44.89 -41.47 -10.79
CA HIS A 93 -45.02 -42.88 -10.41
C HIS A 93 -43.79 -43.73 -10.01
N MET A 94 -44.06 -44.40 -8.89
CA MET A 94 -43.26 -45.29 -8.07
C MET A 94 -43.29 -46.74 -8.56
N LEU A 95 -42.30 -47.50 -8.05
CA LEU A 95 -42.20 -48.97 -7.79
C LEU A 95 -41.30 -49.78 -8.74
N PRO A 96 -40.72 -50.92 -8.32
CA PRO A 96 -40.03 -51.21 -7.04
C PRO A 96 -38.72 -52.07 -7.15
N VAL A 97 -37.91 -52.05 -6.09
CA VAL A 97 -36.98 -53.08 -5.50
C VAL A 97 -36.23 -54.10 -6.38
N LEU A 98 -34.89 -54.16 -6.21
CA LEU A 98 -34.04 -55.37 -6.22
C LEU A 98 -32.63 -55.07 -5.61
N PRO A 99 -32.08 -55.88 -4.67
CA PRO A 99 -30.67 -55.81 -4.26
C PRO A 99 -29.85 -57.00 -4.83
N PRO A 100 -28.53 -57.05 -4.58
CA PRO A 100 -27.43 -56.70 -5.48
C PRO A 100 -26.86 -57.89 -6.29
N PRO A 101 -25.80 -57.68 -7.10
CA PRO A 101 -24.58 -58.41 -6.76
C PRO A 101 -23.31 -57.56 -6.79
N VAL A 102 -22.42 -57.92 -5.87
CA VAL A 102 -21.02 -57.50 -5.77
C VAL A 102 -20.28 -57.86 -7.06
N GLY A 103 -19.61 -56.87 -7.66
CA GLY A 103 -18.81 -57.07 -8.87
C GLY A 103 -18.03 -55.81 -9.25
N SER A 104 -16.85 -55.65 -8.62
CA SER A 104 -15.61 -55.10 -9.18
C SER A 104 -15.69 -54.00 -10.27
N GLY A 105 -15.15 -52.83 -9.94
CA GLY A 105 -14.59 -51.89 -10.93
C GLY A 105 -15.15 -50.47 -10.82
N ARG A 106 -14.58 -49.65 -9.92
CA ARG A 106 -14.76 -48.19 -9.99
C ARG A 106 -14.16 -47.69 -11.30
N PRO A 107 -14.88 -46.92 -12.14
CA PRO A 107 -14.26 -46.09 -13.14
C PRO A 107 -13.47 -44.99 -12.41
N LEU A 108 -12.22 -44.79 -12.83
CA LEU A 108 -11.31 -43.78 -12.31
C LEU A 108 -12.02 -42.43 -12.19
N GLU A 109 -11.84 -41.77 -11.04
CA GLU A 109 -11.97 -40.32 -10.93
C GLU A 109 -11.19 -39.72 -12.11
N SER A 110 -11.92 -39.17 -13.07
CA SER A 110 -11.32 -38.25 -14.03
C SER A 110 -10.86 -37.07 -13.18
N LYS A 111 -9.56 -37.04 -12.87
CA LYS A 111 -8.92 -35.81 -12.42
C LYS A 111 -9.14 -34.80 -13.53
N GLU A 112 -10.16 -33.97 -13.39
CA GLU A 112 -10.34 -32.82 -14.25
C GLU A 112 -9.08 -31.98 -14.12
N THR A 113 -8.27 -31.96 -15.18
CA THR A 113 -7.05 -31.18 -15.25
C THR A 113 -7.44 -29.70 -15.28
N MET A 114 -7.28 -29.07 -14.12
CA MET A 114 -7.53 -27.64 -13.94
C MET A 114 -6.32 -26.86 -14.43
N ILE A 115 -6.55 -25.91 -15.33
CA ILE A 115 -5.55 -25.00 -15.89
C ILE A 115 -5.77 -23.62 -15.28
N LEU A 116 -4.71 -23.00 -14.78
CA LEU A 116 -4.76 -21.62 -14.29
C LEU A 116 -4.69 -20.66 -15.48
N THR A 117 -5.60 -19.70 -15.52
CA THR A 117 -5.68 -18.69 -16.57
C THR A 117 -5.70 -17.29 -15.99
N ASP A 118 -5.14 -16.33 -16.74
CA ASP A 118 -5.26 -14.91 -16.42
C ASP A 118 -6.65 -14.35 -16.75
N SER A 119 -6.89 -13.09 -16.41
CA SER A 119 -8.13 -12.37 -16.77
C SER A 119 -8.42 -12.27 -18.27
N GLN A 120 -7.46 -12.59 -19.13
CA GLN A 120 -7.57 -12.59 -20.58
C GLN A 120 -7.74 -14.00 -21.17
N GLY A 121 -7.83 -15.03 -20.33
CA GLY A 121 -7.97 -16.42 -20.72
C GLY A 121 -6.68 -17.05 -21.27
N ASN A 122 -5.52 -16.48 -20.97
CA ASN A 122 -4.23 -17.10 -21.28
C ASN A 122 -3.80 -18.02 -20.14
N GLU A 123 -3.24 -19.18 -20.47
CA GLU A 123 -2.70 -20.12 -19.49
C GLU A 123 -1.48 -19.53 -18.76
N ILE A 124 -1.49 -19.68 -17.44
CA ILE A 124 -0.36 -19.32 -16.57
C ILE A 124 0.52 -20.56 -16.44
N LEU A 125 1.67 -20.54 -17.11
CA LEU A 125 2.64 -21.63 -17.07
C LEU A 125 3.48 -21.60 -15.78
N ASP A 126 3.83 -22.77 -15.26
CA ASP A 126 4.81 -22.89 -14.17
C ASP A 126 6.20 -22.53 -14.70
N SER A 127 6.72 -21.40 -14.25
CA SER A 127 8.02 -20.85 -14.61
C SER A 127 8.65 -20.19 -13.38
N GLU A 128 9.95 -19.94 -13.40
CA GLU A 128 10.65 -19.30 -12.28
C GLU A 128 9.99 -17.97 -11.86
N GLY A 129 9.44 -17.22 -12.83
CA GLY A 129 8.74 -15.96 -12.59
C GLY A 129 7.33 -16.10 -11.98
N THR A 130 6.66 -17.25 -12.13
CA THR A 130 5.29 -17.49 -11.64
C THR A 130 5.25 -18.25 -10.31
N ARG A 131 6.38 -18.83 -9.87
CA ARG A 131 6.52 -19.51 -8.57
C ARG A 131 6.65 -18.55 -7.37
N GLY A 132 7.16 -17.35 -7.60
CA GLY A 132 7.40 -16.37 -6.54
C GLY A 132 6.11 -15.73 -6.03
N SER A 133 6.02 -15.48 -4.73
CA SER A 133 4.88 -14.78 -4.11
C SER A 133 4.66 -13.36 -4.67
N TRP A 134 5.69 -12.74 -5.23
CA TRP A 134 5.62 -11.46 -5.95
C TRP A 134 4.67 -11.50 -7.15
N PHE A 135 4.60 -12.63 -7.87
CA PHE A 135 3.70 -12.79 -9.02
C PHE A 135 2.23 -12.78 -8.59
N TRP A 136 1.93 -13.41 -7.45
CA TRP A 136 0.57 -13.59 -6.92
C TRP A 136 0.07 -12.39 -6.11
N LYS A 137 0.97 -11.59 -5.52
CA LYS A 137 0.64 -10.43 -4.65
C LYS A 137 0.25 -9.14 -5.38
N GLN A 138 0.02 -9.17 -6.70
CA GLN A 138 -0.37 -7.97 -7.43
C GLN A 138 -1.87 -7.66 -7.30
N ASN A 139 -2.17 -6.48 -6.74
CA ASN A 139 -3.49 -5.96 -6.32
C ASN A 139 -4.61 -5.93 -7.39
N SER A 140 -4.34 -6.33 -8.64
CA SER A 140 -5.33 -6.31 -9.74
C SER A 140 -5.46 -7.62 -10.51
N ARG A 141 -4.68 -8.65 -10.17
CA ARG A 141 -4.55 -9.83 -11.01
C ARG A 141 -5.63 -10.87 -10.66
N LYS A 142 -6.64 -10.99 -11.51
CA LYS A 142 -7.66 -12.05 -11.42
C LYS A 142 -7.12 -13.33 -12.06
N VAL A 143 -7.12 -14.42 -11.31
CA VAL A 143 -6.69 -15.74 -11.77
C VAL A 143 -7.89 -16.69 -11.67
N PHE A 144 -8.12 -17.45 -12.72
CA PHE A 144 -9.23 -18.38 -12.82
C PHE A 144 -8.69 -19.80 -13.02
N ALA A 145 -9.25 -20.77 -12.29
CA ALA A 145 -9.03 -22.19 -12.56
C ALA A 145 -10.12 -22.66 -13.53
N VAL A 146 -9.72 -23.08 -14.73
CA VAL A 146 -10.64 -23.50 -15.79
C VAL A 146 -10.29 -24.93 -16.20
N PRO A 147 -11.27 -25.83 -16.36
CA PRO A 147 -11.02 -27.16 -16.90
C PRO A 147 -10.44 -27.11 -18.32
N GLU A 148 -9.50 -27.99 -18.63
CA GLU A 148 -8.80 -28.03 -19.94
C GLU A 148 -9.75 -28.08 -21.15
N ASN A 149 -10.91 -28.74 -21.00
CA ASN A 149 -11.95 -28.83 -22.04
C ASN A 149 -12.65 -27.49 -22.38
N GLN A 150 -12.55 -26.48 -21.51
CA GLN A 150 -13.16 -25.16 -21.70
C GLN A 150 -12.17 -24.09 -22.22
N LEU A 151 -10.86 -24.37 -22.17
CA LEU A 151 -9.83 -23.42 -22.61
C LEU A 151 -9.96 -23.04 -24.10
N GLY A 152 -10.23 -24.04 -24.96
CA GLY A 152 -10.41 -23.82 -26.39
C GLY A 152 -11.59 -22.91 -26.73
N HIS A 153 -12.68 -22.99 -25.96
CA HIS A 153 -13.86 -22.13 -26.14
C HIS A 153 -13.57 -20.66 -25.79
N LEU A 154 -12.77 -20.40 -24.75
CA LEU A 154 -12.36 -19.05 -24.36
C LEU A 154 -11.47 -18.41 -25.44
N GLN A 155 -10.51 -19.17 -25.99
CA GLN A 155 -9.62 -18.68 -27.05
C GLN A 155 -10.36 -18.45 -28.39
N ALA A 156 -11.34 -19.29 -28.73
CA ALA A 156 -12.14 -19.12 -29.95
C ALA A 156 -13.04 -17.87 -29.91
N ASN A 157 -13.59 -17.53 -28.74
CA ASN A 157 -14.37 -16.31 -28.54
C ASN A 157 -13.52 -15.03 -28.67
N LYS A 158 -12.23 -15.09 -28.34
CA LYS A 158 -11.26 -14.01 -28.58
C LYS A 158 -11.06 -13.74 -30.07
N ARG A 159 -10.92 -14.80 -30.89
CA ARG A 159 -10.79 -14.68 -32.36
C ARG A 159 -12.05 -14.11 -33.00
N LYS A 160 -13.24 -14.50 -32.54
CA LYS A 160 -14.52 -13.93 -33.00
C LYS A 160 -14.70 -12.44 -32.65
N ARG A 161 -14.14 -11.97 -31.53
CA ARG A 161 -14.18 -10.54 -31.17
C ARG A 161 -13.23 -9.69 -32.02
N LEU A 162 -12.13 -10.26 -32.52
CA LEU A 162 -11.16 -9.55 -33.36
C LEU A 162 -11.60 -9.46 -34.84
N SER A 163 -12.42 -10.39 -35.34
CA SER A 163 -12.83 -10.40 -36.76
C SER A 163 -13.88 -9.34 -37.14
N ARG A 164 -14.30 -8.47 -36.22
CA ARG A 164 -15.32 -7.43 -36.46
C ARG A 164 -14.74 -6.04 -36.71
N ARG A 165 -13.41 -5.93 -36.80
CA ARG A 165 -12.68 -4.68 -37.00
C ARG A 165 -11.55 -4.92 -38.00
N ASP A 166 -11.90 -5.03 -39.28
CA ASP A 166 -10.90 -5.20 -40.33
C ASP A 166 -11.30 -4.42 -41.59
N GLU A 167 -10.98 -3.12 -41.57
CA GLU A 167 -10.68 -2.31 -42.76
C GLU A 167 -9.43 -1.50 -42.43
N THR A 168 -8.27 -2.15 -42.37
CA THR A 168 -6.99 -1.46 -42.17
C THR A 168 -5.87 -2.11 -42.97
N ALA A 169 -5.91 -1.92 -44.29
CA ALA A 169 -4.74 -2.09 -45.16
C ALA A 169 -3.86 -0.82 -45.22
N SER A 170 -4.08 0.17 -44.34
CA SER A 170 -3.40 1.49 -44.35
C SER A 170 -2.49 1.76 -43.14
N VAL A 171 -2.27 0.77 -42.25
CA VAL A 171 -1.60 0.99 -40.95
C VAL A 171 -0.08 0.76 -40.98
N ILE A 172 0.47 0.25 -42.09
CA ILE A 172 1.91 -0.06 -42.15
C ILE A 172 2.77 1.22 -42.27
N ALA A 173 2.29 2.26 -42.96
CA ALA A 173 2.99 3.54 -43.06
C ALA A 173 2.92 4.35 -41.75
N GLU A 174 1.81 4.28 -41.03
CA GLU A 174 1.63 4.95 -39.74
C GLU A 174 2.42 4.25 -38.61
N MET A 175 2.73 2.95 -38.76
CA MET A 175 3.56 2.22 -37.80
C MET A 175 5.06 2.58 -37.87
N GLU A 176 5.60 2.98 -39.03
CA GLU A 176 7.00 3.43 -39.12
C GLU A 176 7.19 4.79 -38.43
N GLU A 177 6.25 5.72 -38.61
CA GLU A 177 6.25 7.04 -37.96
C GLU A 177 6.13 6.92 -36.43
N VAL A 178 5.31 5.99 -35.92
CA VAL A 178 5.17 5.73 -34.48
C VAL A 178 6.42 5.03 -33.90
N VAL A 179 7.16 4.26 -34.71
CA VAL A 179 8.41 3.62 -34.27
C VAL A 179 9.56 4.63 -34.12
N GLU A 180 9.65 5.62 -35.00
CA GLU A 180 10.63 6.72 -34.85
C GLU A 180 10.33 7.57 -33.60
N ALA A 181 9.07 7.95 -33.39
CA ALA A 181 8.65 8.65 -32.17
C ALA A 181 8.86 7.82 -30.88
N ALA A 182 8.70 6.49 -30.95
CA ALA A 182 8.94 5.59 -29.81
C ALA A 182 10.43 5.41 -29.48
N GLN A 183 11.33 5.63 -30.44
CA GLN A 183 12.78 5.62 -30.19
C GLN A 183 13.22 6.87 -29.43
N GLU A 184 12.67 8.05 -29.76
CA GLU A 184 12.89 9.29 -29.01
C GLU A 184 12.39 9.15 -27.56
N LEU A 185 11.24 8.51 -27.35
CA LEU A 185 10.72 8.22 -26.01
C LEU A 185 11.60 7.24 -25.21
N LYS A 186 12.25 6.27 -25.85
CA LYS A 186 13.21 5.38 -25.17
C LYS A 186 14.42 6.16 -24.67
N GLU A 187 14.88 7.15 -25.43
CA GLU A 187 15.98 8.01 -25.03
C GLU A 187 15.57 8.94 -23.88
N VAL A 188 14.38 9.53 -23.94
CA VAL A 188 13.78 10.29 -22.82
C VAL A 188 13.61 9.41 -21.58
N THR A 189 13.18 8.16 -21.74
CA THR A 189 13.02 7.20 -20.62
C THR A 189 14.38 6.79 -20.05
N LYS A 190 15.44 6.72 -20.88
CA LYS A 190 16.81 6.48 -20.44
C LYS A 190 17.35 7.66 -19.65
N VAL A 191 17.13 8.90 -20.11
CA VAL A 191 17.49 10.11 -19.37
C VAL A 191 16.71 10.20 -18.05
N ILE A 192 15.41 9.90 -18.03
CA ILE A 192 14.62 9.84 -16.80
C ILE A 192 15.13 8.73 -15.88
N LYS A 193 15.53 7.56 -16.41
CA LYS A 193 16.13 6.48 -15.61
C LYS A 193 17.51 6.86 -15.05
N GLU A 194 18.30 7.61 -15.79
CA GLU A 194 19.61 8.13 -15.36
C GLU A 194 19.43 9.23 -14.30
N LEU A 195 18.43 10.11 -14.45
CA LEU A 195 18.03 11.10 -13.44
C LEU A 195 17.43 10.44 -12.20
N SER A 196 16.60 9.39 -12.35
CA SER A 196 16.04 8.63 -11.23
C SER A 196 17.09 7.75 -10.54
N GLY A 197 18.06 7.24 -11.29
CA GLY A 197 19.20 6.49 -10.77
C GLY A 197 20.19 7.39 -10.03
N ALA A 198 20.37 8.63 -10.50
CA ALA A 198 21.06 9.69 -9.75
C ALA A 198 20.27 10.07 -8.49
N SER A 199 18.92 10.08 -8.55
CA SER A 199 18.05 10.31 -7.39
C SER A 199 18.13 9.19 -6.35
N ALA A 200 18.31 7.92 -6.75
CA ALA A 200 18.46 6.79 -5.83
C ALA A 200 19.83 6.74 -5.13
N ARG A 201 20.82 7.46 -5.65
CA ARG A 201 22.13 7.69 -5.00
C ARG A 201 22.23 9.04 -4.30
N SER A 202 21.18 9.85 -4.40
CA SER A 202 21.10 11.16 -3.77
C SER A 202 20.51 10.97 -2.38
N THR A 203 21.34 11.08 -1.34
CA THR A 203 20.94 11.35 0.05
C THR A 203 20.31 12.74 0.20
N VAL A 204 19.50 13.17 -0.77
CA VAL A 204 18.76 14.42 -0.72
C VAL A 204 17.39 14.08 -0.18
N LEU A 205 17.22 14.30 1.12
CA LEU A 205 15.90 14.44 1.73
C LEU A 205 15.21 15.61 1.02
N VAL A 206 14.21 15.31 0.20
CA VAL A 206 13.34 16.34 -0.37
C VAL A 206 12.40 16.78 0.75
N LEU A 207 12.87 17.75 1.54
CA LEU A 207 12.06 18.39 2.57
C LEU A 207 11.10 19.37 1.91
N ALA A 208 9.86 19.38 2.37
CA ALA A 208 8.89 20.38 1.96
C ALA A 208 9.30 21.77 2.51
N GLU A 209 8.96 22.85 1.80
CA GLU A 209 9.18 24.24 2.26
C GLU A 209 8.88 24.50 3.75
N PRO A 210 7.73 24.05 4.33
CA PRO A 210 7.47 24.26 5.76
C PRO A 210 8.49 23.57 6.68
N GLU A 211 9.02 22.42 6.30
CA GLU A 211 10.03 21.68 7.08
C GLU A 211 11.37 22.42 7.07
N VAL A 212 11.75 22.97 5.91
CA VAL A 212 12.96 23.79 5.76
C VAL A 212 12.88 25.04 6.64
N THR A 213 11.72 25.72 6.69
CA THR A 213 11.55 26.89 7.58
C THR A 213 11.68 26.54 9.05
N THR A 214 11.20 25.36 9.45
CA THR A 214 11.27 24.86 10.83
C THR A 214 12.72 24.57 11.23
N ILE A 215 13.46 23.87 10.37
CA ILE A 215 14.89 23.59 10.58
C ILE A 215 15.68 24.89 10.63
N ARG A 216 15.38 25.85 9.75
CA ARG A 216 16.01 27.17 9.73
C ARG A 216 15.76 27.96 11.01
N ALA A 217 14.55 27.88 11.56
CA ALA A 217 14.20 28.52 12.83
C ALA A 217 14.89 27.85 14.03
N ALA A 218 15.10 26.53 13.98
CA ALA A 218 15.69 25.76 15.08
C ALA A 218 17.22 25.86 15.16
N PHE A 219 17.90 25.80 14.01
CA PHE A 219 19.37 25.69 13.92
C PHE A 219 20.05 26.88 13.24
N GLY A 220 19.28 27.87 12.78
CA GLY A 220 19.81 29.10 12.21
C GLY A 220 20.44 30.01 13.25
N CYS A 221 21.53 30.68 12.88
CA CYS A 221 22.11 31.73 13.68
C CYS A 221 21.26 33.00 13.60
N LEU A 222 20.88 33.55 14.75
CA LEU A 222 20.06 34.76 14.80
C LEU A 222 20.78 36.01 14.26
N ILE A 223 22.11 35.97 14.21
CA ILE A 223 23.00 37.09 13.84
C ILE A 223 23.36 37.01 12.35
N CYS A 224 24.02 35.94 11.89
CA CYS A 224 24.42 35.81 10.49
C CYS A 224 23.35 35.19 9.58
N LYS A 225 22.22 34.73 10.13
CA LYS A 225 21.09 34.07 9.43
C LYS A 225 21.43 32.75 8.71
N GLY A 226 22.70 32.34 8.68
CA GLY A 226 23.13 31.03 8.18
C GLY A 226 22.99 29.90 9.22
N LEU A 227 23.38 28.69 8.83
CA LEU A 227 23.43 27.53 9.72
C LEU A 227 24.41 27.80 10.88
N ALA A 228 24.03 27.43 12.11
CA ALA A 228 24.86 27.67 13.27
C ALA A 228 26.11 26.76 13.31
N VAL A 229 27.25 27.28 12.85
CA VAL A 229 28.56 26.62 12.97
C VAL A 229 29.07 26.74 14.39
N ARG A 230 29.34 25.59 15.04
CA ARG A 230 29.61 25.49 16.49
C ARG A 230 28.49 26.19 17.28
N PRO A 231 27.30 25.57 17.30
CA PRO A 231 26.09 26.18 17.82
C PRO A 231 26.20 26.43 19.32
N VAL A 232 25.77 27.61 19.74
CA VAL A 232 25.70 28.01 21.15
C VAL A 232 24.26 27.99 21.62
N LEU A 233 24.01 27.24 22.68
CA LEU A 233 22.76 27.20 23.43
C LEU A 233 22.80 28.28 24.52
N ALA A 234 21.74 29.08 24.62
CA ALA A 234 21.51 29.94 25.77
C ALA A 234 20.52 29.30 26.74
N THR A 235 20.89 29.20 28.02
CA THR A 235 20.04 28.62 29.08
C THR A 235 18.85 29.53 29.43
N CYS A 236 19.00 30.84 29.26
CA CYS A 236 17.94 31.82 29.54
C CYS A 236 16.69 31.64 28.67
N CYS A 237 16.84 31.19 27.42
CA CYS A 237 15.72 30.90 26.51
C CYS A 237 15.67 29.44 26.05
N ARG A 238 16.52 28.57 26.63
CA ARG A 238 16.66 27.14 26.31
C ARG A 238 16.70 26.87 24.80
N SER A 239 17.49 27.65 24.06
CA SER A 239 17.48 27.60 22.61
C SER A 239 18.83 27.93 22.02
N ILE A 240 19.11 27.40 20.84
CA ILE A 240 20.29 27.74 20.05
C ILE A 240 20.13 29.19 19.57
N ILE A 241 21.12 30.03 19.89
CA ILE A 241 21.11 31.45 19.55
C ILE A 241 21.99 31.76 18.33
N GLY A 242 22.97 30.90 18.04
CA GLY A 242 23.76 30.99 16.81
C GLY A 242 25.17 30.45 16.93
N CYS A 243 26.03 30.84 16.00
CA CYS A 243 27.44 30.42 15.95
C CYS A 243 28.23 30.99 17.12
N GLN A 244 29.20 30.23 17.64
CA GLN A 244 30.07 30.70 18.74
C GLN A 244 30.72 32.06 18.44
N ARG A 245 31.27 32.24 17.23
CA ARG A 245 31.91 33.50 16.84
C ARG A 245 30.92 34.67 16.85
N CYS A 246 29.72 34.46 16.32
CA CYS A 246 28.70 35.50 16.23
C CYS A 246 28.24 35.92 17.63
N VAL A 247 27.94 34.94 18.49
CA VAL A 247 27.50 35.20 19.86
C VAL A 247 28.60 35.91 20.64
N ARG A 248 29.86 35.49 20.54
CA ARG A 248 30.99 36.13 21.24
C ARG A 248 31.18 37.60 20.85
N VAL A 249 31.06 37.93 19.56
CA VAL A 249 31.13 39.32 19.09
C VAL A 249 29.93 40.11 19.60
N TRP A 250 28.72 39.53 19.52
CA TRP A 250 27.51 40.16 20.03
C TRP A 250 27.62 40.49 21.52
N THR A 251 28.10 39.56 22.35
CA THR A 251 28.19 39.75 23.81
C THR A 251 29.23 40.80 24.21
N GLN A 252 30.25 41.02 23.39
CA GLN A 252 31.24 42.07 23.60
C GLN A 252 30.65 43.47 23.40
N GLU A 253 29.76 43.63 22.41
CA GLU A 253 29.10 44.91 22.15
C GLU A 253 27.84 45.11 23.01
N ARG A 254 27.13 44.01 23.29
CA ARG A 254 25.83 43.99 23.97
C ARG A 254 25.73 42.75 24.86
N PRO A 255 25.86 42.86 26.20
CA PRO A 255 25.85 41.72 27.11
C PRO A 255 24.43 41.16 27.38
N SER A 256 23.59 41.09 26.34
CA SER A 256 22.21 40.59 26.40
C SER A 256 21.97 39.50 25.36
N CYS A 257 21.04 38.59 25.65
CA CYS A 257 20.70 37.50 24.74
C CYS A 257 20.08 38.03 23.43
N PRO A 258 20.56 37.62 22.25
CA PRO A 258 19.99 38.06 20.96
C PRO A 258 18.55 37.57 20.73
N LYS A 259 18.08 36.55 21.47
CA LYS A 259 16.73 35.99 21.36
C LYS A 259 15.75 36.63 22.34
N CYS A 260 16.02 36.53 23.64
CA CYS A 260 15.10 36.97 24.71
C CYS A 260 15.53 38.24 25.43
N ARG A 261 16.70 38.82 25.09
CA ARG A 261 17.27 40.03 25.71
C ARG A 261 17.57 39.94 27.21
N ALA A 262 17.58 38.73 27.78
CA ALA A 262 18.05 38.52 29.15
C ALA A 262 19.52 38.93 29.30
N ASP A 263 19.84 39.56 30.43
CA ASP A 263 21.20 39.96 30.79
C ASP A 263 22.09 38.75 31.15
N ALA A 264 23.41 38.96 31.21
CA ALA A 264 24.39 37.95 31.61
C ALA A 264 24.44 36.69 30.71
N VAL A 265 24.23 36.86 29.39
CA VAL A 265 24.21 35.72 28.46
C VAL A 265 25.55 34.97 28.39
N GLU A 266 26.68 35.63 28.70
CA GLU A 266 28.02 35.00 28.67
C GLU A 266 28.12 33.83 29.66
N SER A 267 27.63 34.00 30.90
CA SER A 267 27.59 32.94 31.91
C SER A 267 26.50 31.89 31.66
N CYS A 268 25.55 32.21 30.78
CA CYS A 268 24.39 31.37 30.46
C CYS A 268 24.45 30.78 29.05
N SER A 269 25.61 30.83 28.38
CA SER A 269 25.80 30.34 27.02
C SER A 269 26.80 29.20 26.97
N HIS A 270 26.43 28.12 26.29
CA HIS A 270 27.24 26.92 26.19
C HIS A 270 27.34 26.45 24.73
N GLU A 271 28.55 26.17 24.28
CA GLU A 271 28.78 25.50 23.00
C GLU A 271 28.27 24.05 23.07
N VAL A 272 27.52 23.62 22.07
CA VAL A 272 27.04 22.24 21.94
C VAL A 272 27.96 21.49 21.00
N ALA A 273 28.92 20.75 21.57
CA ALA A 273 29.84 19.89 20.81
C ALA A 273 29.08 18.74 20.10
N GLY A 274 29.58 18.29 18.95
CA GLY A 274 28.99 17.20 18.18
C GLY A 274 27.77 17.59 17.33
N LEU A 275 27.13 18.72 17.61
CA LEU A 275 25.96 19.17 16.87
C LEU A 275 26.35 19.78 15.50
N SER A 276 27.58 20.26 15.33
CA SER A 276 28.03 20.79 14.04
C SER A 276 28.11 19.68 12.98
N GLU A 277 28.61 18.52 13.37
CA GLU A 277 28.74 17.32 12.55
C GLU A 277 27.35 16.78 12.17
N ALA A 278 26.41 16.77 13.13
CA ALA A 278 25.03 16.38 12.88
C ALA A 278 24.28 17.36 11.95
N LEU A 279 24.68 18.64 11.94
CA LEU A 279 24.06 19.67 11.10
C LEU A 279 24.70 19.81 9.71
N ALA A 280 25.88 19.23 9.47
CA ALA A 280 26.59 19.32 8.19
C ALA A 280 25.73 18.92 6.96
N PRO A 281 24.87 17.88 7.02
CA PRO A 281 24.00 17.54 5.89
C PRO A 281 22.99 18.65 5.51
N PHE A 282 22.66 19.54 6.46
CA PHE A 282 21.67 20.61 6.27
C PHE A 282 22.29 21.92 5.78
N GLU A 283 23.62 22.02 5.60
CA GLU A 283 24.30 23.26 5.20
C GLU A 283 23.73 23.86 3.90
N LYS A 284 23.34 23.00 2.94
CA LYS A 284 22.71 23.40 1.67
C LYS A 284 21.34 24.06 1.84
N LEU A 285 20.67 23.90 2.98
CA LEU A 285 19.37 24.52 3.25
C LEU A 285 19.48 25.98 3.72
N PHE A 286 20.71 26.45 3.98
CA PHE A 286 20.98 27.79 4.52
C PHE A 286 21.84 28.65 3.59
N GLN A 287 22.09 28.17 2.36
CA GLN A 287 22.65 28.94 1.24
C GLN A 287 21.54 29.67 0.50
#